data_AF-A0A5B1RF08-F1
#
_entry.id   AF-A0A5B1RF08-F1
#
_cell.length_a   1.000
_cell.length_b   1.000
_cell.length_c   1.000
_cell.angle_alpha   90.00
_cell.angle_beta   90.00
_cell.angle_gamma   90.00
#
_symmetry.space_group_name_H-M   'P 1'
#
loop_
_entity.id
_entity.type
_entity.pdbx_description
1 polymer ?
#
loop_
_entity_poly.entity_id
_entity_poly.type
_entity_poly.pdbx_seq_one_letter_code
_entity_poly.pdbx_strand_id
1 'polypeptide(L)'
;MWTTAEQLTFLQDFSLEYKQRQANSTTPHIWPKIFEQWFARWPPSNEQPMEDTKKKLKRWFNNHHRGADAGRGPAERYLDLTKKTSRKLAGYQVYLKRFYKPKLQSIIDEGYNTYLKGLPEGAKAEPRLAYTNRRAIELLAAETDDIKAEVERERLNQS
;
A
#
# COMPACT_ATOMS: atom_id res chain seq x y z
N MET A 1 10.41 23.68 -16.97
CA MET A 1 11.42 22.78 -16.36
C MET A 1 11.92 23.45 -15.09
N TRP A 2 12.07 22.73 -13.97
CA TRP A 2 12.36 23.36 -12.65
C TRP A 2 13.85 23.64 -12.41
N THR A 3 14.73 23.10 -13.25
CA THR A 3 16.18 23.24 -13.20
C THR A 3 16.67 24.15 -14.33
N THR A 4 17.74 24.91 -14.08
CA THR A 4 18.51 25.59 -15.14
C THR A 4 19.37 24.59 -15.93
N ALA A 5 19.97 25.02 -17.05
CA ALA A 5 20.86 24.17 -17.85
C ALA A 5 22.08 23.69 -17.04
N GLU A 6 22.67 24.58 -16.24
CA GLU A 6 23.82 24.25 -15.38
C GLU A 6 23.45 23.24 -14.28
N GLN A 7 22.28 23.43 -13.66
CA GLN A 7 21.74 22.50 -12.68
C GLN A 7 21.46 21.13 -13.29
N LEU A 8 20.99 21.09 -14.54
CA LEU A 8 20.74 19.84 -15.25
C LEU A 8 22.04 19.07 -15.51
N THR A 9 23.10 19.75 -15.97
CA THR A 9 24.43 19.15 -16.17
C THR A 9 24.94 18.54 -14.86
N PHE A 10 24.87 19.29 -13.76
CA PHE A 10 25.24 18.77 -12.44
C PHE A 10 24.47 17.48 -12.10
N LEU A 11 23.15 17.45 -12.30
CA LEU A 11 22.36 16.25 -11.99
C LEU A 11 22.70 15.06 -12.90
N GLN A 12 23.05 15.32 -14.16
CA GLN A 12 23.48 14.31 -15.11
C GLN A 12 24.83 13.69 -14.71
N ASP A 13 25.76 14.46 -14.14
CA ASP A 13 27.05 13.93 -13.68
C ASP A 13 26.88 12.85 -12.59
N PHE A 14 25.86 12.99 -11.74
CA PHE A 14 25.54 12.02 -10.68
C PHE A 14 24.68 10.84 -11.17
N SER A 15 24.22 10.85 -12.42
CA SER A 15 23.26 9.86 -12.94
C SER A 15 23.82 8.43 -12.90
N LEU A 16 25.09 8.24 -13.26
CA LEU A 16 25.73 6.92 -13.28
C LEU A 16 25.89 6.36 -11.87
N GLU A 17 26.41 7.16 -10.94
CA GLU A 17 26.59 6.78 -9.54
C GLU A 17 25.23 6.45 -8.89
N TYR A 18 24.20 7.24 -9.18
CA TYR A 18 22.85 7.00 -8.69
C TYR A 18 22.30 5.64 -9.17
N LYS A 19 22.44 5.31 -10.46
CA LYS A 19 21.99 4.03 -11.02
C LYS A 19 22.69 2.83 -10.39
N GLN A 20 24.01 2.91 -10.20
CA GLN A 20 24.79 1.84 -9.56
C GLN A 20 24.31 1.60 -8.12
N ARG A 21 24.09 2.68 -7.35
CA ARG A 21 23.60 2.57 -5.97
C ARG A 21 22.14 2.12 -5.89
N GLN A 22 21.32 2.48 -6.87
CA GLN A 22 19.95 1.96 -6.99
C GLN A 22 19.95 0.45 -7.19
N ALA A 23 20.79 -0.09 -8.08
CA ALA A 23 20.92 -1.53 -8.30
C ALA A 23 21.38 -2.26 -7.01
N ASN A 24 22.26 -1.63 -6.24
CA ASN A 24 22.80 -2.19 -4.99
C ASN A 24 21.96 -1.88 -3.75
N SER A 25 20.77 -1.27 -3.88
CA SER A 25 19.93 -0.83 -2.75
C SER A 25 20.64 0.10 -1.74
N THR A 26 21.65 0.85 -2.19
CA THR A 26 22.47 1.77 -1.38
C THR A 26 22.23 3.25 -1.71
N THR A 27 21.10 3.58 -2.34
CA THR A 27 20.71 4.96 -2.68
C THR A 27 20.74 5.94 -1.50
N PRO A 28 20.42 5.56 -0.24
CA PRO A 28 20.51 6.49 0.89
C PRO A 28 21.87 7.20 1.04
N HIS A 29 22.96 6.52 0.68
CA HIS A 29 24.32 7.01 0.85
C HIS A 29 24.74 8.10 -0.14
N ILE A 30 24.06 8.25 -1.27
CA ILE A 30 24.42 9.28 -2.28
C ILE A 30 23.80 10.65 -1.96
N TRP A 31 22.71 10.67 -1.19
CA TRP A 31 21.96 11.89 -0.93
C TRP A 31 22.75 12.95 -0.17
N PRO A 32 23.51 12.62 0.90
CA PRO A 32 24.33 13.61 1.60
C PRO A 32 25.30 14.31 0.64
N LYS A 33 26.00 13.54 -0.20
CA LYS A 33 26.95 14.05 -1.20
C LYS A 33 26.28 14.96 -2.22
N ILE A 34 25.15 14.55 -2.79
CA ILE A 34 24.39 15.36 -3.76
C ILE A 34 23.92 16.67 -3.11
N PHE A 35 23.39 16.61 -1.89
CA PHE A 35 22.86 17.81 -1.21
C PHE A 35 23.96 18.78 -0.85
N GLU A 36 25.06 18.31 -0.28
CA GLU A 36 26.20 19.15 0.06
C GLU A 36 26.73 19.90 -1.16
N GLN A 37 27.00 19.19 -2.26
CA GLN A 37 27.52 19.81 -3.47
C GLN A 37 26.50 20.71 -4.18
N TRP A 38 25.21 20.36 -4.12
CA TRP A 38 24.15 21.20 -4.66
C TRP A 38 24.05 22.52 -3.89
N PHE A 39 23.95 22.47 -2.56
CA PHE A 39 23.75 23.68 -1.75
C PHE A 39 25.03 24.52 -1.60
N ALA A 40 26.21 23.95 -1.87
CA ALA A 40 27.44 24.72 -2.01
C ALA A 40 27.41 25.63 -3.26
N ARG A 41 26.77 25.19 -4.35
CA ARG A 41 26.67 25.94 -5.62
C ARG A 41 25.40 26.80 -5.70
N TRP A 42 24.29 26.30 -5.16
CA TRP A 42 22.99 26.97 -5.14
C TRP A 42 22.45 26.97 -3.69
N PRO A 43 22.87 27.94 -2.87
CA PRO A 43 22.42 28.05 -1.49
C PRO A 43 20.88 28.15 -1.40
N PRO A 44 20.27 27.62 -0.34
CA PRO A 44 18.84 27.74 -0.14
C PRO A 44 18.43 29.21 0.00
N SER A 45 17.31 29.58 -0.62
CA SER A 45 16.72 30.91 -0.50
C SER A 45 15.32 30.80 0.12
N ASN A 46 14.74 31.94 0.51
CA ASN A 46 13.36 31.97 1.02
C ASN A 46 12.33 31.44 -0.01
N GLU A 47 12.63 31.55 -1.30
CA GLU A 47 11.80 31.03 -2.39
C GLU A 47 12.04 29.54 -2.67
N GLN A 48 13.21 29.02 -2.29
CA GLN A 48 13.58 27.63 -2.45
C GLN A 48 14.13 27.04 -1.13
N PRO A 49 13.25 26.75 -0.17
CA PRO A 49 13.64 26.16 1.10
C PRO A 49 14.41 24.85 0.90
N MET A 50 15.42 24.63 1.74
CA MET A 50 16.33 23.48 1.64
C MET A 50 15.58 22.14 1.55
N GLU A 51 14.54 21.95 2.37
CA GLU A 51 13.76 20.70 2.41
C GLU A 51 12.97 20.45 1.13
N ASP A 52 12.44 21.49 0.50
CA ASP A 52 11.69 21.35 -0.74
C ASP A 52 12.62 21.09 -1.92
N THR A 53 13.80 21.72 -1.91
CA THR A 53 14.85 21.44 -2.89
C THR A 53 15.36 19.99 -2.77
N LYS A 54 15.58 19.47 -1.56
CA LYS A 54 15.92 18.05 -1.34
C LYS A 54 14.84 17.11 -1.92
N LYS A 55 13.56 17.40 -1.70
CA LYS A 55 12.45 16.61 -2.27
C LYS A 55 12.46 16.65 -3.79
N LYS A 56 12.68 17.82 -4.39
CA LYS A 56 12.74 18.00 -5.85
C LYS A 56 13.91 17.22 -6.46
N LEU A 57 15.09 17.27 -5.84
CA LEU A 57 16.26 16.49 -6.24
C LEU A 57 15.97 14.98 -6.23
N LYS A 58 15.46 14.45 -5.11
CA LYS A 58 15.09 13.03 -5.01
C LYS A 58 14.08 12.62 -6.08
N ARG A 59 13.03 13.44 -6.29
CA ARG A 59 12.03 13.20 -7.33
C ARG A 59 12.64 13.20 -8.73
N TRP A 60 13.55 14.13 -9.02
CA TRP A 60 14.22 14.21 -10.30
C TRP A 60 14.98 12.91 -10.61
N PHE A 61 15.86 12.46 -9.72
CA PHE A 61 16.64 11.23 -9.93
C PHE A 61 15.73 10.00 -10.04
N ASN A 62 14.72 9.88 -9.17
CA ASN A 62 13.77 8.78 -9.22
C ASN A 62 13.03 8.75 -10.57
N ASN A 63 12.62 9.90 -11.10
CA ASN A 63 11.85 9.96 -12.35
C ASN A 63 12.72 9.81 -13.60
N HIS A 64 13.95 10.34 -13.60
CA HIS A 64 14.85 10.32 -14.77
C HIS A 64 15.62 9.00 -14.91
N HIS A 65 15.62 8.15 -13.87
CA HIS A 65 16.32 6.87 -13.89
C HIS A 65 15.42 5.67 -13.57
N ARG A 66 14.12 5.88 -13.35
CA ARG A 66 13.15 4.82 -13.58
C ARG A 66 13.31 4.36 -15.03
N GLY A 67 13.52 3.06 -15.22
CA GLY A 67 13.70 2.48 -16.54
C GLY A 67 12.62 2.99 -17.49
N ALA A 68 12.99 3.21 -18.75
CA ALA A 68 12.08 3.61 -19.82
C ALA A 68 10.90 2.62 -20.00
N ASP A 69 10.93 1.47 -19.33
CA ASP A 69 9.83 0.50 -19.22
C ASP A 69 8.66 0.92 -18.33
N ALA A 70 8.74 2.03 -17.60
CA ALA A 70 7.55 2.60 -16.96
C ALA A 70 6.50 3.10 -17.99
N GLY A 71 6.85 3.12 -19.29
CA GLY A 71 5.92 3.42 -20.39
C GLY A 71 6.23 2.73 -21.73
N ARG A 72 7.23 1.83 -21.81
CA ARG A 72 7.57 1.05 -23.01
C ARG A 72 7.44 -0.47 -22.85
N GLY A 73 6.58 -0.92 -21.93
CA GLY A 73 5.95 -2.22 -22.12
C GLY A 73 5.16 -2.24 -23.44
N PRO A 74 4.96 -3.41 -24.08
CA PRO A 74 4.15 -3.49 -25.30
C PRO A 74 2.80 -2.84 -25.03
N ALA A 75 2.52 -1.74 -25.76
CA ALA A 75 1.30 -0.94 -25.81
C ALA A 75 0.40 -0.99 -24.56
N GLU A 76 0.28 0.14 -23.86
CA GLU A 76 -0.96 0.55 -23.17
C GLU A 76 -1.82 -0.58 -22.60
N ARG A 77 -1.31 -1.29 -21.60
CA ARG A 77 -2.24 -1.89 -20.63
C ARG A 77 -2.67 -0.78 -19.69
N TYR A 78 -3.50 0.14 -20.19
CA TYR A 78 -4.31 0.94 -19.28
C TYR A 78 -5.02 -0.05 -18.36
N LEU A 79 -4.86 0.13 -17.04
CA LEU A 79 -5.73 -0.52 -16.09
C LEU A 79 -7.15 -0.12 -16.48
N ASP A 80 -7.90 -1.08 -17.01
CA ASP A 80 -9.29 -0.88 -17.35
C ASP A 80 -10.08 -0.77 -16.05
N LEU A 81 -10.15 0.45 -15.51
CA LEU A 81 -10.90 0.76 -14.30
C LEU A 81 -12.43 0.70 -14.54
N THR A 82 -12.87 0.56 -15.80
CA THR A 82 -14.29 0.37 -16.13
C THR A 82 -14.71 -1.08 -15.87
N LYS A 83 -13.79 -2.04 -16.02
CA LYS A 83 -14.02 -3.44 -15.63
C LYS A 83 -13.71 -3.64 -14.15
N LYS A 84 -14.73 -3.47 -13.31
CA LYS A 84 -14.70 -4.04 -11.96
C LYS A 84 -14.65 -5.57 -12.09
N THR A 85 -13.47 -6.15 -12.06
CA THR A 85 -13.35 -7.59 -11.83
C THR A 85 -13.73 -7.86 -10.37
N SER A 86 -15.02 -8.07 -10.10
CA SER A 86 -15.48 -8.60 -8.82
C SER A 86 -14.95 -10.03 -8.71
N ARG A 87 -13.98 -10.24 -7.81
CA ARG A 87 -13.67 -11.63 -7.42
C ARG A 87 -14.84 -12.14 -6.61
N LYS A 88 -15.20 -13.42 -6.83
CA LYS A 88 -16.14 -14.11 -5.95
C LYS A 88 -15.62 -14.06 -4.52
N LEU A 89 -16.47 -13.63 -3.61
CA LEU A 89 -16.22 -13.59 -2.18
C LEU A 89 -15.96 -15.00 -1.65
N ALA A 90 -15.17 -15.10 -0.59
CA ALA A 90 -15.06 -16.36 0.15
C ALA A 90 -16.38 -16.66 0.89
N GLY A 91 -16.67 -17.93 1.18
CA GLY A 91 -17.93 -18.34 1.84
C GLY A 91 -18.18 -17.61 3.16
N TYR A 92 -17.16 -17.45 4.01
CA TYR A 92 -17.28 -16.70 5.27
C TYR A 92 -17.60 -15.21 5.05
N GLN A 93 -17.16 -14.61 3.94
CA GLN A 93 -17.48 -13.21 3.61
C GLN A 93 -18.94 -13.07 3.17
N VAL A 94 -19.47 -14.07 2.46
CA VAL A 94 -20.90 -14.15 2.11
C VAL A 94 -21.73 -14.33 3.38
N TYR A 95 -21.31 -15.25 4.26
CA TYR A 95 -21.93 -15.47 5.57
C TYR A 95 -21.97 -14.20 6.41
N LEU A 96 -20.85 -13.46 6.51
CA LEU A 96 -20.82 -12.15 7.15
C LEU A 96 -21.79 -11.17 6.49
N LYS A 97 -21.74 -11.02 5.16
CA LYS A 97 -22.61 -10.08 4.45
C LYS A 97 -24.09 -10.35 4.71
N ARG A 98 -24.49 -11.63 4.80
CA ARG A 98 -25.87 -12.06 4.97
C ARG A 98 -26.34 -12.01 6.42
N PHE A 99 -25.54 -12.53 7.35
CA PHE A 99 -25.97 -12.80 8.72
C PHE A 99 -25.34 -11.90 9.79
N TYR A 100 -24.53 -10.90 9.41
CA TYR A 100 -23.86 -10.04 10.39
C TYR A 100 -24.84 -9.34 11.33
N LYS A 101 -25.74 -8.49 10.80
CA LYS A 101 -26.73 -7.77 11.62
C LYS A 101 -27.71 -8.68 12.38
N PRO A 102 -28.32 -9.71 11.77
CA PRO A 102 -29.36 -10.47 12.46
C PRO A 102 -28.83 -11.43 13.54
N LYS A 103 -27.59 -11.92 13.43
CA LYS A 103 -27.07 -12.99 14.31
C LYS A 103 -25.65 -12.76 14.81
N LEU A 104 -24.72 -12.41 13.91
CA LEU A 104 -23.29 -12.47 14.24
C LEU A 104 -22.81 -11.26 15.04
N GLN A 105 -23.43 -10.09 14.88
CA GLN A 105 -22.97 -8.85 15.48
C GLN A 105 -22.88 -8.97 17.00
N SER A 106 -23.95 -9.39 17.66
CA SER A 106 -23.96 -9.53 19.13
C SER A 106 -22.91 -10.53 19.61
N ILE A 107 -22.82 -11.69 18.95
CA ILE A 107 -21.86 -12.75 19.29
C ILE A 107 -20.41 -12.27 19.15
N ILE A 108 -20.11 -11.55 18.07
CA ILE A 108 -18.77 -11.04 17.78
C ILE A 108 -18.42 -9.89 18.73
N ASP A 109 -19.35 -8.98 19.00
CA ASP A 109 -19.10 -7.81 19.84
C ASP A 109 -18.90 -8.21 21.30
N GLU A 110 -19.72 -9.12 21.83
CA GLU A 110 -19.55 -9.68 23.18
C GLU A 110 -18.24 -10.46 23.31
N GLY A 111 -17.91 -11.29 22.32
CA GLY A 111 -16.67 -12.04 22.29
C GLY A 111 -15.44 -11.14 22.23
N TYR A 112 -15.48 -10.11 21.38
CA TYR A 112 -14.36 -9.17 21.23
C TYR A 112 -14.15 -8.32 22.48
N ASN A 113 -15.24 -7.87 23.12
CA ASN A 113 -15.15 -7.16 24.40
C ASN A 113 -14.55 -8.04 25.50
N THR A 114 -14.89 -9.33 25.52
CA THR A 114 -14.31 -10.30 26.47
C THR A 114 -12.82 -10.52 26.21
N TYR A 115 -12.44 -10.65 24.93
CA TYR A 115 -11.04 -10.76 24.52
C TYR A 115 -10.22 -9.52 24.94
N LEU A 116 -10.75 -8.32 24.76
CA LEU A 116 -10.06 -7.08 25.16
C LEU A 116 -9.88 -6.98 26.69
N LYS A 117 -10.86 -7.43 27.48
CA LYS A 117 -10.75 -7.45 28.95
C LYS A 117 -9.71 -8.44 29.47
N GLY A 118 -9.49 -9.54 28.76
CA GLY A 118 -8.51 -10.56 29.13
C GLY A 118 -7.08 -10.28 28.63
N LEU A 119 -6.87 -9.17 27.93
CA LEU A 119 -5.58 -8.86 27.35
C LEU A 119 -4.62 -8.30 28.43
N PRO A 120 -3.39 -8.85 28.56
CA PRO A 120 -2.43 -8.35 29.53
C PRO A 120 -2.02 -6.91 29.20
N GLU A 121 -1.74 -6.14 30.24
CA GLU A 121 -1.39 -4.73 30.12
C GLU A 121 -0.13 -4.55 29.25
N GLY A 122 -0.24 -3.79 28.16
CA GLY A 122 0.84 -3.55 27.20
C GLY A 122 0.89 -4.47 25.97
N ALA A 123 0.04 -5.50 25.89
CA ALA A 123 -0.04 -6.32 24.68
C ALA A 123 -0.83 -5.61 23.55
N LYS A 124 -0.41 -5.84 22.30
CA LYS A 124 -1.12 -5.33 21.13
C LYS A 124 -2.34 -6.19 20.86
N ALA A 125 -3.53 -5.58 20.94
CA ALA A 125 -4.77 -6.25 20.59
C ALA A 125 -4.82 -6.62 19.10
N GLU A 126 -5.38 -7.78 18.80
CA GLU A 126 -5.77 -8.14 17.44
C GLU A 126 -6.75 -7.08 16.88
N PRO A 127 -6.58 -6.59 15.64
CA PRO A 127 -7.55 -5.70 15.03
C PRO A 127 -8.93 -6.36 14.92
N ARG A 128 -10.00 -5.65 15.28
CA ARG A 128 -11.38 -6.17 15.28
C ARG A 128 -11.78 -6.89 13.99
N LEU A 129 -11.36 -6.41 12.82
CA LEU A 129 -11.69 -7.05 11.55
C LEU A 129 -11.05 -8.44 11.40
N ALA A 130 -9.81 -8.62 11.88
CA ALA A 130 -9.14 -9.92 11.87
C ALA A 130 -9.86 -10.90 12.81
N TYR A 131 -10.19 -10.44 14.02
CA TYR A 131 -10.99 -11.21 14.98
C TYR A 131 -12.34 -11.64 14.38
N THR A 132 -13.06 -10.71 13.75
CA THR A 132 -14.35 -10.97 13.08
C THR A 132 -14.21 -12.02 11.98
N ASN A 133 -13.19 -11.90 11.12
CA ASN A 133 -12.99 -12.86 10.03
C ASN A 133 -12.71 -14.27 10.56
N ARG A 134 -11.85 -14.39 11.56
CA ARG A 134 -11.57 -15.69 12.21
C ARG A 134 -12.83 -16.27 12.83
N ARG A 135 -13.57 -15.46 13.59
CA ARG A 135 -14.80 -15.92 14.25
C ARG A 135 -15.89 -16.31 13.26
N ALA A 136 -16.00 -15.60 12.13
CA ALA A 136 -16.94 -15.94 11.07
C ALA A 136 -16.65 -17.29 10.42
N ILE A 137 -15.37 -17.64 10.25
CA ILE A 137 -14.96 -18.96 9.74
C ILE A 137 -15.38 -20.06 10.71
N GLU A 138 -15.11 -19.88 12.01
CA GLU A 138 -15.50 -20.84 13.06
C GLU A 138 -17.01 -21.01 13.13
N LEU A 139 -17.77 -19.91 13.11
CA LEU A 139 -19.24 -19.93 13.17
C LEU A 139 -19.84 -20.57 11.92
N LEU A 140 -19.32 -20.28 10.73
CA LEU A 140 -19.79 -20.92 9.49
C LEU A 140 -19.51 -22.42 9.50
N ALA A 141 -18.37 -22.87 10.03
CA ALA A 141 -18.05 -24.29 10.15
C ALA A 141 -19.00 -25.04 11.10
N ALA A 142 -19.43 -24.37 12.18
CA ALA A 142 -20.36 -24.93 13.18
C ALA A 142 -21.86 -24.81 12.79
N GLU A 143 -22.18 -24.06 11.74
CA GLU A 143 -23.56 -23.83 11.32
C GLU A 143 -24.19 -25.09 10.67
N THR A 144 -25.52 -25.09 10.55
CA THR A 144 -26.28 -26.14 9.86
C THR A 144 -25.90 -26.26 8.38
N ASP A 145 -26.08 -27.46 7.82
CA ASP A 145 -25.78 -27.73 6.42
C ASP A 145 -26.65 -26.90 5.47
N ASP A 146 -27.88 -26.56 5.87
CA ASP A 146 -28.77 -25.68 5.11
C ASP A 146 -28.20 -24.29 4.89
N ILE A 147 -27.64 -23.66 5.95
CA ILE A 147 -27.06 -22.32 5.86
C ILE A 147 -25.75 -22.37 5.09
N LYS A 148 -24.93 -23.42 5.26
CA LYS A 148 -23.72 -23.63 4.47
C LYS A 148 -24.04 -23.74 2.98
N ALA A 149 -25.09 -24.48 2.63
CA ALA A 149 -25.56 -24.61 1.24
C ALA A 149 -26.09 -23.29 0.69
N GLU A 150 -26.83 -22.50 1.48
CA GLU A 150 -27.30 -21.17 1.08
C GLU A 150 -26.12 -20.23 0.80
N VAL A 151 -25.13 -20.19 1.70
CA VAL A 151 -23.91 -19.38 1.55
C VAL A 151 -23.13 -19.77 0.29
N GLU A 152 -22.97 -21.07 0.02
CA GLU A 152 -22.28 -21.54 -1.18
C GLU A 152 -23.05 -21.22 -2.47
N ARG A 153 -24.38 -21.37 -2.46
CA ARG A 153 -25.23 -20.97 -3.59
C ARG A 153 -25.09 -19.48 -3.88
N GLU A 154 -25.15 -18.63 -2.85
CA GLU A 154 -24.95 -17.19 -3.00
C GLU A 154 -23.54 -16.87 -3.50
N ARG A 155 -22.50 -17.57 -3.03
CA ARG A 155 -21.12 -17.41 -3.50
C ARG A 155 -20.97 -17.73 -4.99
N LEU A 156 -21.57 -18.83 -5.45
CA LEU A 156 -21.50 -19.25 -6.85
C LEU A 156 -22.22 -18.29 -7.78
N ASN A 157 -23.34 -17.71 -7.32
CA ASN A 157 -24.16 -16.75 -8.08
C ASN A 157 -23.56 -15.33 -8.16
N GLN A 158 -22.37 -15.09 -7.59
CA GLN A 158 -21.69 -13.81 -7.74
C GLN A 158 -21.14 -13.65 -9.15
N SER A 159 -21.61 -12.60 -9.83
CA SER A 159 -21.16 -12.17 -11.15
C SER A 159 -19.84 -11.40 -11.11
#